data_AF-A0A2N4Z769-F1
#
_entry.id   AF-A0A2N4Z769-F1
#
_cell.length_a   1.000
_cell.length_b   1.000
_cell.length_c   1.000
_cell.angle_alpha   90.00
_cell.angle_beta   90.00
_cell.angle_gamma   90.00
#
_symmetry.space_group_name_H-M   'P 1'
#
loop_
_entity.id
_entity.type
_entity.pdbx_description
1 polymer ?
#
loop_
_entity_poly.entity_id
_entity_poly.type
_entity_poly.pdbx_seq_one_letter_code
_entity_poly.pdbx_strand_id
1 'polypeptide(L)'
;MFDLLLRRARLVDDTLTDIAIQDGKIAALGEISAPSRNTLDLHGNSYVSAGWIDSHVHCYPNSPIYHDEPDSVGIATGVTTVIDAGSTGADDVDDFYQLTRNAATEVYALLNISRVGLI
;
A
#
# COMPACT_ATOMS: atom_id res chain seq x y z
N MET A 1 19.93 14.76 -6.83
CA MET A 1 18.72 15.55 -6.52
C MET A 1 17.60 14.55 -6.39
N PHE A 2 16.88 14.55 -5.27
CA PHE A 2 15.78 13.62 -5.00
C PHE A 2 14.47 14.07 -5.65
N ASP A 3 13.49 13.16 -5.79
CA ASP A 3 12.15 13.50 -6.25
C ASP A 3 11.30 14.09 -5.11
N LEU A 4 11.33 13.44 -3.94
CA LEU A 4 10.67 13.88 -2.72
C LEU A 4 11.61 13.76 -1.53
N LEU A 5 11.60 14.76 -0.65
CA LEU A 5 12.27 14.74 0.65
C LEU A 5 11.26 15.07 1.73
N LEU A 6 10.96 14.11 2.60
CA LEU A 6 10.22 14.33 3.84
C LEU A 6 11.23 14.69 4.93
N ARG A 7 11.07 15.85 5.57
CA ARG A 7 11.96 16.29 6.65
C ARG A 7 11.32 16.11 8.02
N ARG A 8 12.16 15.77 9.00
CA ARG A 8 11.77 15.64 10.41
C ARG A 8 10.53 14.75 10.59
N ALA A 9 10.47 13.65 9.85
CA ALA A 9 9.46 12.62 10.05
C ALA A 9 9.66 11.98 11.44
N ARG A 10 8.58 11.83 12.20
CA ARG A 10 8.61 11.14 13.49
C ARG A 10 8.32 9.66 13.28
N LEU A 11 9.25 8.80 13.62
CA LEU A 11 9.05 7.35 13.63
C LEU A 11 8.26 6.92 14.87
N VAL A 12 7.78 5.68 14.89
CA VAL A 12 6.97 5.12 15.99
C VAL A 12 7.73 5.00 17.32
N ASP A 13 9.06 5.04 17.29
CA ASP A 13 9.94 5.07 18.45
C ASP A 13 10.36 6.49 18.87
N ASP A 14 9.64 7.51 18.37
CA ASP A 14 9.90 8.94 18.54
C ASP A 14 11.18 9.50 17.88
N THR A 15 11.94 8.66 17.15
CA THR A 15 13.10 9.14 16.39
C THR A 15 12.67 10.12 15.30
N LEU A 16 13.39 11.23 15.17
CA LEU A 16 13.23 12.15 14.04
C LEU A 16 14.23 11.82 12.94
N THR A 17 13.75 11.72 11.70
CA THR A 17 14.59 11.39 10.53
C THR A 17 14.08 12.11 9.28
N ASP A 18 14.94 12.31 8.29
CA ASP A 18 14.50 12.65 6.94
C ASP A 18 14.38 11.38 6.09
N ILE A 19 13.47 11.40 5.11
CA ILE A 19 13.22 10.30 4.17
C ILE A 19 13.31 10.85 2.75
N ALA A 20 14.28 10.38 1.97
CA ALA A 20 14.44 10.76 0.58
C ALA A 20 13.91 9.67 -0.36
N ILE A 21 13.10 10.06 -1.34
CA ILE A 21 12.58 9.20 -2.40
C ILE A 21 13.22 9.58 -3.74
N GLN A 22 13.68 8.57 -4.48
CA GLN A 22 14.16 8.67 -5.85
C GLN A 22 13.57 7.53 -6.67
N ASP A 23 13.02 7.82 -7.84
CA ASP A 23 12.52 6.82 -8.79
C ASP A 23 11.55 5.80 -8.13
N GLY A 24 10.67 6.31 -7.26
CA GLY A 24 9.68 5.52 -6.53
C GLY A 24 10.24 4.65 -5.39
N LYS A 25 11.51 4.81 -5.02
CA LYS A 25 12.17 4.03 -3.96
C LYS A 25 12.72 4.92 -2.85
N ILE A 26 12.77 4.40 -1.63
CA ILE A 26 13.52 5.02 -0.53
C ILE A 26 15.01 4.98 -0.89
N ALA A 27 15.59 6.16 -1.11
CA ALA A 27 16.97 6.32 -1.54
C ALA A 27 17.93 6.58 -0.37
N ALA A 28 17.46 7.26 0.67
CA ALA A 28 18.22 7.54 1.88
C ALA A 28 17.31 7.84 3.08
N LEU A 29 17.86 7.62 4.28
CA LEU A 29 17.26 7.92 5.58
C LEU A 29 18.29 8.62 6.47
N GLY A 30 17.84 9.41 7.44
CA GLY A 30 18.69 10.12 8.40
C GLY A 30 18.69 11.63 8.15
N GLU A 31 19.73 12.34 8.62
CA GLU A 31 19.88 13.77 8.30
C GLU A 31 20.35 13.95 6.85
N ILE A 32 19.54 14.59 6.00
CA ILE A 32 19.82 14.67 4.56
C ILE A 32 20.05 16.12 4.12
N SER A 33 21.29 16.40 3.72
CA SER A 33 21.71 17.66 3.09
C SER A 33 21.88 17.47 1.58
N ALA A 34 20.75 17.42 0.86
CA ALA A 34 20.72 17.30 -0.60
C ALA A 34 19.51 18.03 -1.19
N PRO A 35 19.59 18.53 -2.44
CA PRO A 35 18.44 19.14 -3.11
C PRO A 35 17.39 18.07 -3.48
N SER A 36 16.12 18.45 -3.40
CA SER A 36 14.98 17.64 -3.85
C SER A 36 14.03 18.48 -4.71
N ARG A 37 13.36 17.85 -5.68
CA ARG A 37 12.34 18.49 -6.51
C ARG A 37 11.15 18.96 -5.67
N ASN A 38 10.72 18.12 -4.73
CA ASN A 38 9.70 18.45 -3.74
C ASN A 38 10.23 18.19 -2.33
N THR A 39 9.98 19.11 -1.42
CA THR A 39 10.37 18.98 -0.01
C THR A 39 9.16 19.29 0.87
N LEU A 40 8.84 18.37 1.77
CA LEU A 40 7.79 18.54 2.78
C LEU A 40 8.43 18.42 4.16
N ASP A 41 8.40 19.49 4.95
CA ASP A 41 8.83 19.45 6.34
C ASP A 41 7.64 19.09 7.25
N LEU A 42 7.76 17.96 7.95
CA LEU A 42 6.74 17.47 8.89
C LEU A 42 6.91 18.07 10.28
N HIS A 43 7.98 18.83 10.51
CA HIS A 43 8.31 19.53 11.75
C HIS A 43 8.41 18.63 13.00
N GLY A 44 8.41 17.31 12.84
CA GLY A 44 8.29 16.36 13.95
C GLY A 44 6.88 16.25 14.54
N ASN A 45 5.85 16.77 13.86
CA ASN A 45 4.46 16.81 14.35
C ASN A 45 3.59 15.67 13.80
N SER A 46 4.11 14.91 12.84
CA SER A 46 3.38 13.81 12.20
C SER A 46 4.20 12.53 12.25
N TYR A 47 3.54 11.44 12.61
CA TYR A 47 4.12 10.11 12.53
C TYR A 47 4.20 9.65 11.08
N VAL A 48 5.28 8.96 10.76
CA VAL A 48 5.46 8.26 9.49
C VAL A 48 5.90 6.84 9.79
N SER A 49 5.30 5.88 9.07
CA SER A 49 5.69 4.47 9.09
C SER A 49 5.93 3.99 7.67
N ALA A 50 6.29 2.71 7.52
CA ALA A 50 6.00 2.02 6.28
C ALA A 50 4.48 2.10 5.98
N GLY A 51 4.12 2.01 4.70
CA GLY A 51 2.73 1.83 4.32
C GLY A 51 2.15 0.61 5.00
N TRP A 52 0.91 0.70 5.50
CA TRP A 52 0.30 -0.41 6.20
C TRP A 52 -0.06 -1.52 5.23
N ILE A 53 0.05 -2.75 5.71
CA ILE A 53 -0.27 -3.96 4.95
C ILE A 53 -1.40 -4.67 5.68
N ASP A 54 -2.56 -4.76 5.03
CA ASP A 54 -3.64 -5.61 5.51
C ASP A 54 -3.52 -6.99 4.84
N SER A 55 -3.11 -7.98 5.63
CA SER A 55 -2.85 -9.32 5.14
C SER A 55 -4.10 -10.17 4.91
N HIS A 56 -5.30 -9.66 5.26
CA HIS A 56 -6.52 -10.43 5.14
C HIS A 56 -7.72 -9.52 4.83
N VAL A 57 -8.03 -9.40 3.54
CA VAL A 57 -9.23 -8.71 3.05
C VAL A 57 -10.04 -9.61 2.12
N HIS A 58 -11.26 -9.18 1.79
CA HIS A 58 -12.02 -9.71 0.66
C HIS A 58 -12.40 -8.55 -0.25
N CYS A 59 -11.65 -8.37 -1.34
CA CYS A 59 -11.75 -7.19 -2.21
C CYS A 59 -11.92 -7.54 -3.69
N TYR A 60 -12.48 -8.72 -3.98
CA TYR A 60 -12.93 -9.07 -5.33
C TYR A 60 -14.38 -8.57 -5.53
N PRO A 61 -14.61 -7.50 -6.33
CA PRO A 61 -15.94 -6.86 -6.42
C PRO A 61 -17.04 -7.78 -6.95
N ASN A 62 -16.68 -8.77 -7.77
CA ASN A 62 -17.64 -9.69 -8.40
C ASN A 62 -17.96 -10.92 -7.51
N SER A 63 -17.38 -11.02 -6.30
CA SER A 63 -17.71 -12.08 -5.36
C SER A 63 -19.18 -11.98 -4.90
N PRO A 64 -19.94 -13.09 -4.87
CA PRO A 64 -21.38 -13.06 -4.60
C PRO A 64 -21.75 -12.77 -3.14
N ILE A 65 -20.81 -12.95 -2.19
CA ILE A 65 -21.10 -12.86 -0.74
C ILE A 65 -20.19 -11.86 -0.05
N TYR A 66 -18.88 -12.06 -0.13
CA TYR A 66 -17.88 -11.22 0.50
C TYR A 66 -17.11 -10.46 -0.58
N HIS A 67 -17.45 -9.19 -0.76
CA HIS A 67 -16.78 -8.30 -1.69
C HIS A 67 -16.58 -6.92 -1.08
N ASP A 68 -15.58 -6.22 -1.60
CA ASP A 68 -15.36 -4.79 -1.44
C ASP A 68 -14.52 -4.32 -2.65
N GLU A 69 -14.29 -3.02 -2.74
CA GLU A 69 -13.40 -2.40 -3.72
C GLU A 69 -11.99 -2.24 -3.14
N PRO A 70 -10.91 -2.65 -3.84
CA PRO A 70 -9.56 -2.59 -3.31
C PRO A 70 -9.13 -1.23 -2.74
N ASP A 71 -9.49 -0.13 -3.41
CA ASP A 71 -9.10 1.22 -2.97
C ASP A 71 -9.92 1.72 -1.77
N SER A 72 -11.14 1.21 -1.57
CA SER A 72 -11.98 1.54 -0.42
C SER A 72 -11.42 0.96 0.88
N VAL A 73 -10.92 -0.29 0.83
CA VAL A 73 -10.29 -0.96 1.99
C VAL A 73 -8.79 -0.68 2.09
N GLY A 74 -8.17 -0.29 0.99
CA GLY A 74 -6.74 0.03 0.87
C GLY A 74 -6.44 1.50 1.08
N ILE A 75 -6.05 2.18 0.01
CA ILE A 75 -5.43 3.51 0.08
C ILE A 75 -6.31 4.57 0.77
N ALA A 76 -7.64 4.46 0.69
CA ALA A 76 -8.56 5.37 1.35
C ALA A 76 -8.51 5.29 2.90
N THR A 77 -7.96 4.21 3.46
CA THR A 77 -7.81 3.98 4.90
C THR A 77 -6.36 4.08 5.38
N GLY A 78 -5.41 4.40 4.49
CA GLY A 78 -3.98 4.45 4.80
C GLY A 78 -3.25 3.11 4.63
N VAL A 79 -3.94 2.07 4.16
CA VAL A 79 -3.36 0.77 3.81
C VAL A 79 -2.85 0.83 2.38
N THR A 80 -1.53 0.72 2.19
CA THR A 80 -0.93 0.79 0.84
C THR A 80 -1.01 -0.53 0.10
N THR A 81 -1.07 -1.64 0.85
CA THR A 81 -1.04 -2.99 0.29
C THR A 81 -2.07 -3.87 0.98
N VAL A 82 -2.86 -4.59 0.20
CA VAL A 82 -3.85 -5.55 0.71
C VAL A 82 -3.60 -6.94 0.13
N ILE A 83 -3.99 -7.96 0.89
CA ILE A 83 -3.94 -9.36 0.46
C ILE A 83 -5.36 -9.93 0.52
N ASP A 84 -5.93 -10.20 -0.65
CA ASP A 84 -7.21 -10.89 -0.75
C ASP A 84 -7.07 -12.35 -0.26
N ALA A 85 -7.90 -12.73 0.71
CA ALA A 85 -7.79 -13.98 1.45
C ALA A 85 -8.56 -15.14 0.77
N GLY A 86 -8.42 -15.28 -0.55
CA GLY A 86 -9.03 -16.38 -1.29
C GLY A 86 -10.48 -16.14 -1.67
N SER A 87 -10.85 -14.89 -1.98
CA SER A 87 -12.15 -14.59 -2.59
C SER A 87 -12.28 -15.30 -3.93
N THR A 88 -11.20 -15.40 -4.70
CA THR A 88 -11.16 -16.14 -5.97
C THR A 88 -10.42 -17.48 -5.88
N GLY A 89 -10.91 -18.42 -6.67
CA GLY A 89 -10.22 -19.66 -6.99
C GLY A 89 -9.71 -19.66 -8.44
N ALA A 90 -9.36 -20.84 -8.95
CA ALA A 90 -8.82 -21.00 -10.29
C ALA A 90 -9.75 -20.56 -11.44
N ASP A 91 -11.07 -20.47 -11.19
CA ASP A 91 -12.05 -20.12 -12.24
C ASP A 91 -12.13 -18.60 -12.49
N ASP A 92 -11.74 -17.76 -11.52
CA ASP A 92 -11.97 -16.30 -11.56
C ASP A 92 -10.73 -15.44 -11.24
N VAL A 93 -9.58 -16.05 -10.90
CA VAL A 93 -8.38 -15.30 -10.46
C VAL A 93 -7.81 -14.39 -11.57
N ASP A 94 -7.99 -14.75 -12.83
CA ASP A 94 -7.56 -13.93 -13.97
C ASP A 94 -8.40 -12.66 -14.13
N ASP A 95 -9.73 -12.75 -13.97
CA ASP A 95 -10.61 -11.58 -13.92
C ASP A 95 -10.21 -10.65 -12.76
N PHE A 96 -10.04 -11.22 -11.56
CA PHE A 96 -9.62 -10.44 -10.42
C PHE A 96 -8.26 -9.78 -10.65
N TYR A 97 -7.28 -10.49 -11.22
CA TYR A 97 -5.98 -9.90 -11.56
C TYR A 97 -6.12 -8.69 -12.48
N GLN A 98 -6.97 -8.74 -13.51
CA GLN A 98 -7.18 -7.60 -14.41
C GLN A 98 -7.81 -6.41 -13.67
N LEU A 99 -8.80 -6.65 -12.82
CA LEU A 99 -9.42 -5.59 -12.01
C LEU A 99 -8.39 -4.86 -11.14
N THR A 100 -7.49 -5.61 -10.49
CA THR A 100 -6.45 -5.00 -9.63
C THR A 100 -5.48 -4.10 -10.37
N ARG A 101 -5.35 -4.20 -11.70
CA ARG A 101 -4.44 -3.33 -12.48
C ARG A 101 -4.92 -1.88 -12.51
N ASN A 102 -6.19 -1.64 -12.21
CA ASN A 102 -6.77 -0.30 -12.14
C ASN A 102 -6.79 0.28 -10.72
N ALA A 103 -6.43 -0.51 -9.70
CA ALA A 103 -6.39 -0.06 -8.32
C ALA A 103 -5.13 0.79 -8.06
N ALA A 104 -5.27 1.84 -7.23
CA ALA A 104 -4.12 2.57 -6.70
C ALA A 104 -3.42 1.77 -5.59
N THR A 105 -4.17 0.99 -4.83
CA THR A 105 -3.70 0.07 -3.79
C THR A 105 -2.92 -1.10 -4.42
N GLU A 106 -1.79 -1.49 -3.83
CA GLU A 106 -1.12 -2.72 -4.23
C GLU A 106 -1.90 -3.94 -3.74
N VAL A 107 -2.43 -4.74 -4.67
CA VAL A 107 -3.23 -5.93 -4.35
C VAL A 107 -2.45 -7.20 -4.64
N TYR A 108 -2.37 -8.07 -3.63
CA TYR A 108 -1.99 -9.48 -3.76
C TYR A 108 -3.19 -10.36 -3.46
N ALA A 109 -3.12 -11.64 -3.84
CA ALA A 109 -4.17 -12.60 -3.58
C ALA A 109 -3.60 -13.95 -3.16
N LEU A 110 -4.17 -14.53 -2.11
CA LEU A 110 -4.03 -15.95 -1.80
C LEU A 110 -5.03 -16.71 -2.68
N LEU A 111 -4.57 -17.62 -3.53
CA LEU A 111 -5.48 -18.39 -4.38
C LEU A 111 -6.23 -19.42 -3.53
N ASN A 112 -7.56 -19.42 -3.60
CA ASN A 112 -8.37 -20.40 -2.89
C ASN A 112 -8.13 -21.82 -3.44
N ILE A 113 -8.18 -22.83 -2.56
CA ILE A 113 -8.09 -24.24 -2.94
C ILE A 113 -9.34 -24.71 -3.71
N SER A 114 -10.50 -24.10 -3.43
CA SER A 114 -11.73 -24.28 -4.18
C SER A 114 -11.61 -23.54 -5.50
N ARG A 115 -12.00 -24.17 -6.61
CA ARG A 115 -11.94 -23.54 -7.94
C ARG A 115 -12.81 -22.29 -8.06
N VAL A 116 -13.95 -22.29 -7.37
CA VAL A 116 -14.95 -21.20 -7.41
C VAL A 116 -14.71 -20.13 -6.35
N GLY A 117 -13.59 -20.19 -5.62
CA GLY A 117 -13.29 -19.23 -4.56
C GLY A 117 -14.11 -19.46 -3.29
N LEU A 118 -14.31 -18.37 -2.55
CA LEU A 118 -15.08 -18.33 -1.31
C LEU A 118 -16.56 -18.01 -1.63
N ILE A 119 -17.43 -18.98 -1.41
CA ILE A 119 -18.89 -18.90 -1.53
C ILE A 119 -19.51 -19.54 -0.28
#